data_AF-A0A7A1Z7H9-F1
#
_entry.id   AF-A0A7A1Z7H9-F1
#
_cell.length_a   1.000
_cell.length_b   1.000
_cell.length_c   1.000
_cell.angle_alpha   90.00
_cell.angle_beta   90.00
_cell.angle_gamma   90.00
#
_symmetry.space_group_name_H-M   'P 1'
#
loop_
_entity.id
_entity.type
_entity.pdbx_description
1 polymer ?
#
loop_
_entity_poly.entity_id
_entity_poly.type
_entity_poly.pdbx_seq_one_letter_code
_entity_poly.pdbx_strand_id
1 'polypeptide(L)'
;MRAQFTSGAQRGGEVQGVFDDPESLGFAGGGVRIEGSSPSLFVRTDTVRAVRRGDTLTINGEMFWVDRVSPDDGGSCYLWLNRGQPPAVNRRR
;
A
#
# COMPACT_ATOMS: atom_id res chain seq x y z
N MET A 1 -9.66 -8.77 0.30
CA MET A 1 -9.54 -7.82 -0.84
C MET A 1 -8.39 -8.25 -1.75
N ARG A 2 -8.37 -7.81 -3.02
CA ARG A 2 -7.26 -8.07 -3.96
C ARG A 2 -6.50 -6.79 -4.27
N ALA A 3 -5.18 -6.91 -4.37
CA ALA A 3 -4.30 -5.85 -4.81
C ALA A 3 -3.40 -6.36 -5.95
N GLN A 4 -3.21 -5.55 -6.99
CA GLN A 4 -2.36 -5.89 -8.12
C GLN A 4 -1.14 -4.98 -8.17
N PHE A 5 0.07 -5.55 -8.16
CA PHE A 5 1.29 -4.78 -8.29
C PHE A 5 1.47 -4.28 -9.72
N THR A 6 1.71 -2.99 -9.87
CA THR A 6 1.88 -2.31 -11.16
C THR A 6 3.33 -1.95 -11.46
N SER A 7 4.23 -2.05 -10.47
CA SER A 7 5.68 -1.88 -10.62
C SER A 7 6.48 -2.88 -9.77
N GLY A 8 7.80 -2.73 -9.79
CA GLY A 8 8.71 -3.51 -8.94
C GLY A 8 8.93 -4.93 -9.44
N ALA A 9 9.63 -5.72 -8.62
CA ALA A 9 9.95 -7.11 -8.92
C ALA A 9 8.71 -8.02 -8.95
N GLN A 10 7.60 -7.60 -8.34
CA GLN A 10 6.32 -8.31 -8.32
C GLN A 10 5.29 -7.77 -9.30
N ARG A 11 5.68 -6.90 -10.25
CA ARG A 11 4.77 -6.35 -11.27
C ARG A 11 3.93 -7.44 -11.94
N GLY A 12 2.62 -7.21 -12.02
CA GLY A 12 1.64 -8.15 -12.56
C GLY A 12 1.16 -9.21 -11.55
N GLY A 13 1.84 -9.35 -10.41
CA GLY A 13 1.42 -10.20 -9.31
C GLY A 13 0.18 -9.66 -8.59
N GLU A 14 -0.65 -10.58 -8.10
CA GLU A 14 -1.83 -10.28 -7.29
C GLU A 14 -1.65 -10.83 -5.87
N VAL A 15 -2.09 -10.08 -4.87
CA VAL A 15 -2.10 -10.50 -3.48
C VAL A 15 -3.48 -10.32 -2.87
N GLN A 16 -3.85 -11.24 -1.96
CA GLN A 16 -5.03 -11.11 -1.12
C GLN A 16 -4.64 -10.63 0.28
N GLY A 17 -5.41 -9.69 0.80
CA GLY A 17 -5.17 -9.12 2.12
C GLY A 17 -6.39 -8.39 2.70
N VAL A 18 -6.20 -7.86 3.90
CA VAL A 18 -7.12 -6.95 4.57
C VAL A 18 -6.62 -5.54 4.35
N PHE A 19 -7.41 -4.72 3.65
CA PHE A 19 -7.09 -3.32 3.40
C PHE A 19 -7.83 -2.46 4.41
N ASP A 20 -7.09 -1.59 5.08
CA ASP A 20 -7.63 -0.58 5.98
C ASP A 20 -7.37 0.80 5.38
N ASP A 21 -8.46 1.49 5.03
CA ASP A 21 -8.44 2.84 4.48
C ASP A 21 -9.21 3.78 5.40
N PRO A 22 -8.52 4.59 6.20
CA PRO A 22 -9.14 5.51 7.16
C PRO A 22 -9.99 6.59 6.46
N GLU A 23 -9.76 6.89 5.18
CA GLU A 23 -10.60 7.81 4.41
C GLU A 23 -11.98 7.21 4.09
N SER A 24 -12.15 5.89 4.10
CA SER A 24 -13.44 5.22 3.82
C SER A 24 -14.50 5.46 4.91
N LEU A 25 -14.13 5.96 6.10
CA LEU A 25 -15.05 6.31 7.19
C LEU A 25 -15.35 7.82 7.25
N GLY A 26 -14.75 8.63 6.38
CA GLY A 26 -14.75 10.09 6.45
C GLY A 26 -15.82 10.79 5.60
N PHE A 27 -17.09 10.62 5.92
CA PHE A 27 -18.13 11.61 5.55
C PHE A 27 -18.96 11.99 6.80
N ALA A 28 -18.28 12.55 7.80
CA ALA A 28 -18.92 13.43 8.77
C ALA A 28 -18.57 14.87 8.38
N GLY A 29 -19.58 15.71 8.18
CA GLY A 29 -19.47 17.03 7.55
C GLY A 29 -18.42 17.96 8.15
N GLY A 30 -17.89 18.86 7.32
CA GLY A 30 -17.08 20.00 7.78
C GLY A 30 -15.71 20.19 7.12
N GLY A 31 -15.31 19.38 6.14
CA GLY A 31 -14.11 19.66 5.33
C GLY A 31 -12.77 19.56 6.08
N VAL A 32 -12.73 18.85 7.21
CA VAL A 32 -11.47 18.57 7.93
C VAL A 32 -10.88 17.26 7.42
N ARG A 33 -9.79 17.37 6.66
CA ARG A 33 -8.94 16.22 6.30
C ARG A 33 -8.20 15.77 7.56
N ILE A 34 -8.46 14.55 8.03
CA ILE A 34 -7.63 13.95 9.10
C ILE A 34 -6.30 13.55 8.46
N GLU A 35 -5.37 14.50 8.38
CA GLU A 35 -3.97 14.20 8.11
C GLU A 35 -3.45 13.33 9.25
N GLY A 36 -3.21 12.04 8.99
CA GLY A 36 -2.47 11.23 9.96
C GLY A 36 -2.63 9.72 9.88
N SER A 37 -3.62 9.18 9.16
CA SER A 37 -3.74 7.73 9.01
C SER A 37 -3.44 7.32 7.57
N SER A 38 -2.30 6.66 7.37
CA SER A 38 -1.90 6.10 6.07
C SER A 38 -2.67 4.80 5.82
N PRO A 39 -3.22 4.59 4.61
CA PRO A 39 -3.83 3.31 4.26
C PRO A 39 -2.84 2.16 4.45
N SER A 40 -3.33 0.99 4.84
CA SER A 40 -2.50 -0.18 5.07
C SER A 40 -3.10 -1.44 4.47
N LEU A 41 -2.24 -2.39 4.09
CA LEU A 41 -2.64 -3.70 3.60
C LEU A 41 -1.94 -4.78 4.41
N PHE A 42 -2.71 -5.53 5.19
CA PHE A 42 -2.25 -6.71 5.92
C PHE A 42 -2.31 -7.94 5.01
N VAL A 43 -1.16 -8.58 4.81
CA VAL A 43 -0.96 -9.66 3.83
C VAL A 43 -0.11 -10.78 4.41
N ARG A 44 -0.15 -11.95 3.77
CA ARG A 44 0.80 -13.03 4.07
C ARG A 44 2.19 -12.67 3.55
N THR A 45 3.22 -12.80 4.39
CA THR A 45 4.57 -12.34 4.07
C THR A 45 5.19 -13.06 2.87
N ASP A 46 4.89 -14.36 2.70
CA ASP A 46 5.37 -15.14 1.57
C ASP A 46 4.89 -14.61 0.22
N THR A 47 3.72 -13.96 0.19
CA THR A 47 3.15 -13.38 -1.03
C THR A 47 3.73 -12.03 -1.42
N VAL A 48 4.56 -11.39 -0.58
CA VAL A 48 5.10 -10.03 -0.81
C VAL A 48 6.60 -9.90 -0.57
N ARG A 49 7.34 -11.01 -0.59
CA ARG A 49 8.79 -11.05 -0.27
C ARG A 49 9.65 -10.12 -1.14
N ALA A 50 9.25 -9.87 -2.38
CA ALA A 50 10.01 -9.06 -3.32
C ALA A 50 9.53 -7.59 -3.38
N VAL A 51 8.45 -7.24 -2.65
CA VAL A 51 7.95 -5.87 -2.55
C VAL A 51 8.95 -4.97 -1.84
N ARG A 52 9.11 -3.74 -2.34
CA ARG A 52 10.00 -2.71 -1.79
C ARG A 52 9.29 -1.37 -1.68
N ARG A 53 9.86 -0.46 -0.88
CA ARG A 53 9.42 0.92 -0.82
C ARG A 53 9.45 1.56 -2.21
N GLY A 54 8.39 2.25 -2.57
CA GLY A 54 8.18 2.89 -3.86
C GLY A 54 7.49 2.00 -4.90
N ASP A 55 7.33 0.69 -4.64
CA ASP A 55 6.54 -0.17 -5.52
C ASP A 55 5.08 0.27 -5.52
N THR A 56 4.45 0.25 -6.69
CA THR A 56 3.08 0.69 -6.90
C THR A 56 2.15 -0.51 -7.04
N LEU A 57 0.93 -0.34 -6.54
CA LEU A 57 -0.13 -1.33 -6.61
C LEU A 57 -1.49 -0.65 -6.80
N THR A 58 -2.44 -1.37 -7.37
CA THR A 58 -3.83 -0.95 -7.45
C THR A 58 -4.69 -1.75 -6.49
N ILE A 59 -5.59 -1.05 -5.80
CA ILE A 59 -6.55 -1.60 -4.85
C ILE A 59 -7.89 -0.95 -5.21
N ASN A 60 -8.92 -1.75 -5.54
CA ASN A 60 -10.21 -1.24 -6.04
C ASN A 60 -10.12 -0.25 -7.22
N GLY A 61 -9.14 -0.42 -8.11
CA GLY A 61 -8.92 0.47 -9.25
C GLY A 61 -8.20 1.77 -8.93
N GLU A 62 -7.88 2.01 -7.66
CA GLU A 62 -7.11 3.16 -7.22
C GLU A 62 -5.63 2.82 -7.03
N MET A 63 -4.76 3.78 -7.35
CA MET A 63 -3.31 3.63 -7.27
C MET A 63 -2.77 4.01 -5.89
N PHE A 64 -1.93 3.14 -5.35
CA PHE A 64 -1.15 3.35 -4.14
C PHE A 64 0.31 3.02 -4.38
N TRP A 65 1.17 3.46 -3.47
CA TRP A 65 2.58 3.06 -3.43
C TRP A 65 3.01 2.70 -2.01
N VAL A 66 3.94 1.74 -1.92
CA VAL A 66 4.45 1.20 -0.66
C VAL A 66 5.41 2.21 -0.03
N ASP A 67 5.06 2.75 1.14
CA ASP A 67 5.98 3.56 1.93
C ASP A 67 6.87 2.71 2.82
N ARG A 68 6.29 1.67 3.43
CA ARG A 68 6.99 0.79 4.36
C ARG A 68 6.41 -0.62 4.31
N VAL A 69 7.29 -1.60 4.47
CA VAL A 69 6.93 -2.99 4.76
C VAL A 69 7.30 -3.26 6.21
N SER A 70 6.36 -3.71 7.03
CA SER A 70 6.69 -4.12 8.40
C SER A 70 7.52 -5.40 8.39
N PRO A 71 8.23 -5.73 9.48
CA PRO A 71 8.74 -7.08 9.68
C PRO A 71 7.63 -8.13 9.58
N ASP A 72 8.03 -9.37 9.30
CA ASP A 72 7.17 -10.53 9.41
C ASP A 72 6.76 -10.75 10.87
N ASP A 73 5.47 -10.92 11.10
CA ASP A 73 4.88 -11.24 12.38
C ASP A 73 3.95 -12.45 12.20
N GLY A 74 4.44 -13.63 12.59
CA GLY A 74 3.68 -14.87 12.49
C GLY A 74 3.30 -15.28 11.05
N GLY A 75 4.10 -14.90 10.05
CA GLY A 75 3.85 -15.21 8.63
C GLY A 75 3.01 -14.17 7.88
N SER A 76 2.72 -13.03 8.52
CA SER A 76 2.02 -11.90 7.91
C SER A 76 2.75 -10.58 8.18
N CYS A 77 2.51 -9.58 7.35
CA CYS A 77 3.08 -8.25 7.51
C CYS A 77 2.11 -7.17 7.02
N TYR A 78 2.38 -5.92 7.42
CA TYR A 78 1.70 -4.73 6.90
C TYR A 78 2.53 -4.10 5.79
N LEU A 79 1.85 -3.78 4.68
CA LEU A 79 2.29 -2.76 3.75
C LEU A 79 1.64 -1.45 4.15
N TRP A 80 2.44 -0.46 4.56
CA TRP A 80 1.98 0.92 4.74
C TRP A 80 2.03 1.63 3.40
N LEU A 81 0.93 2.27 3.04
CA LEU A 81 0.71 2.80 1.70
C LEU A 81 0.49 4.30 1.74
N ASN A 82 0.77 4.94 0.62
CA ASN A 82 0.35 6.29 0.31
C ASN A 82 -0.43 6.27 -1.00
N ARG A 83 -1.43 7.16 -1.11
CA ARG A 83 -2.30 7.28 -2.28
C ARG A 83 -1.57 7.97 -3.43
N GLY A 84 -1.86 7.58 -4.67
CA GLY A 84 -1.33 8.20 -5.88
C GLY A 84 0.05 7.70 -6.30
N GLN A 85 0.87 8.60 -6.85
CA GLN A 85 2.20 8.27 -7.38
C GLN A 85 3.28 8.45 -6.30
N PRO A 86 4.30 7.57 -6.25
CA PRO A 86 5.44 7.78 -5.38
C PRO A 86 6.18 9.06 -5.78
N PRO A 87 6.77 9.79 -4.82
CA PRO A 87 7.63 10.91 -5.16
C PRO A 87 8.73 10.45 -6.11
N ALA A 88 9.11 11.30 -7.06
CA ALA A 88 10.17 11.00 -8.01
C ALA A 88 11.40 10.53 -7.22
N VAL A 89 11.73 9.24 -7.35
CA VAL A 89 12.93 8.70 -6.73
C VAL A 89 14.07 9.43 -7.41
N ASN A 90 14.72 10.35 -6.71
CA ASN A 90 15.97 10.95 -7.16
C ASN A 90 16.97 9.79 -7.28
N ARG A 91 17.00 9.14 -8.45
CA ARG A 91 18.06 8.25 -8.88
C ARG A 91 19.29 9.15 -9.05
N ARG A 92 19.95 9.48 -7.93
CA ARG A 92 21.33 9.94 -7.99
C ARG A 92 22.11 8.78 -8.59
N ARG A 93 22.50 8.99 -9.84
CA ARG A 93 23.30 8.10 -10.68
C ARG A 93 24.70 7.96 -10.12
#